data_AF-A0A7K2VF67-F1
#
_entry.id   AF-A0A7K2VF67-F1
#
_cell.length_a   1.000
_cell.length_b   1.000
_cell.length_c   1.000
_cell.angle_alpha   90.00
_cell.angle_beta   90.00
_cell.angle_gamma   90.00
#
_symmetry.space_group_name_H-M   'P 1'
#
loop_
_entity.id
_entity.type
_entity.pdbx_description
1 polymer ?
#
loop_
_entity_poly.entity_id
_entity_poly.type
_entity_poly.pdbx_seq_one_letter_code
_entity_poly.pdbx_strand_id
1 'polypeptide(L)'
;LAGTPWATNSEVPGRELRSRFHAVAGAMDEAERNLERGVLTARGIDRVLRVAWTVADLLGHDRPDAGDVALALQLRTGIPRGVPMAIGALA
;
A
#
# COMPACT_ATOMS: atom_id res chain seq x y z
N LEU A 1 11.20 -5.90 -7.39
CA LEU A 1 10.82 -7.30 -7.75
C LEU A 1 11.95 -8.13 -8.37
N ALA A 2 13.16 -7.60 -8.56
CA ALA A 2 14.29 -8.35 -9.11
C ALA A 2 14.54 -9.67 -8.35
N GLY A 3 14.79 -10.76 -9.08
CA GLY A 3 15.01 -12.08 -8.49
C GLY A 3 13.74 -12.81 -8.01
N THR A 4 12.55 -12.34 -8.40
CA THR A 4 11.27 -13.03 -8.17
C THR A 4 10.61 -13.38 -9.51
N PRO A 5 9.67 -14.35 -9.56
CA PRO A 5 8.96 -14.67 -10.80
C PRO A 5 7.87 -13.65 -11.17
N TRP A 6 7.66 -12.62 -10.35
CA TRP A 6 6.60 -11.63 -10.54
C TRP A 6 7.13 -10.41 -11.30
N ALA A 7 6.39 -9.99 -12.31
CA ALA A 7 6.64 -8.80 -13.09
C ALA A 7 5.91 -7.56 -12.54
N THR A 8 4.79 -7.76 -11.82
CA THR A 8 3.97 -6.65 -11.29
C THR A 8 3.60 -6.85 -9.82
N ASN A 9 3.30 -5.75 -9.11
CA ASN A 9 2.82 -5.80 -7.72
C ASN A 9 1.53 -6.63 -7.55
N SER A 10 0.70 -6.71 -8.60
CA SER A 10 -0.52 -7.51 -8.64
C SER A 10 -0.30 -9.01 -8.58
N GLU A 11 0.85 -9.48 -9.07
CA GLU A 11 1.18 -10.91 -9.10
C GLU A 11 1.73 -11.41 -7.77
N VAL A 12 2.18 -10.51 -6.88
CA VAL A 12 2.77 -10.88 -5.58
C VAL A 12 1.68 -11.44 -4.65
N PRO A 13 1.81 -12.66 -4.13
CA PRO A 13 0.86 -13.25 -3.19
C PRO A 13 0.78 -12.46 -1.87
N GLY A 14 -0.41 -12.40 -1.26
CA GLY A 14 -0.61 -11.66 0.01
C GLY A 14 0.29 -12.13 1.15
N ARG A 15 0.59 -13.43 1.20
CA ARG A 15 1.55 -13.99 2.17
C ARG A 15 2.95 -13.39 2.00
N GLU A 16 3.41 -13.22 0.76
CA GLU A 16 4.74 -12.68 0.47
C GLU A 16 4.80 -11.17 0.74
N LEU A 17 3.70 -10.44 0.48
CA LEU A 17 3.58 -9.03 0.88
C LEU A 17 3.81 -8.86 2.39
N ARG A 18 3.16 -9.70 3.20
CA ARG A 18 3.24 -9.64 4.68
C ARG A 18 4.53 -10.19 5.30
N SER A 19 5.36 -10.90 4.54
CA SER A 19 6.58 -11.53 5.06
C SER A 19 7.88 -10.89 4.57
N ARG A 20 7.84 -10.21 3.41
CA ARG A 20 9.05 -9.71 2.73
C ARG A 20 8.94 -8.27 2.25
N PHE A 21 7.74 -7.80 1.92
CA PHE A 21 7.53 -6.48 1.31
C PHE A 21 6.80 -5.54 2.28
N HIS A 22 7.45 -5.26 3.40
CA HIS A 22 6.86 -4.45 4.46
C HIS A 22 6.95 -2.96 4.12
N ALA A 23 5.95 -2.19 4.55
CA ALA A 23 6.02 -0.74 4.59
C ALA A 23 7.04 -0.26 5.64
N VAL A 24 7.34 1.04 5.68
CA VAL A 24 8.03 1.66 6.82
C VAL A 24 7.27 1.32 8.11
N ALA A 25 8.01 1.12 9.21
CA ALA A 25 7.40 0.89 10.52
C ALA A 25 6.40 2.00 10.86
N GLY A 26 5.20 1.64 11.32
CA GLY A 26 4.12 2.59 11.65
C GLY A 26 3.24 3.01 10.46
N ALA A 27 3.67 2.80 9.21
CA ALA A 27 2.91 3.25 8.04
C ALA A 27 1.56 2.51 7.87
N MET A 28 1.46 1.27 8.34
CA MET A 28 0.26 0.44 8.24
C MET A 28 -0.71 0.59 9.41
N ASP A 29 -0.35 1.34 10.47
CA ASP A 29 -1.11 1.37 11.72
C ASP A 29 -2.58 1.78 11.53
N GLU A 30 -2.87 2.71 10.63
CA GLU A 30 -4.26 3.09 10.33
C GLU A 30 -5.03 1.96 9.64
N ALA A 31 -4.40 1.28 8.69
CA ALA A 31 -5.00 0.15 8.01
C ALA A 31 -5.29 -0.98 9.00
N GLU A 32 -4.36 -1.26 9.91
CA GLU A 32 -4.49 -2.26 10.97
C GLU A 32 -5.61 -1.91 11.96
N ARG A 33 -5.71 -0.66 12.41
CA ARG A 33 -6.86 -0.19 13.21
C ARG A 33 -8.19 -0.38 12.47
N ASN A 34 -8.22 -0.16 11.16
CA ASN A 34 -9.43 -0.40 10.36
C ASN A 34 -9.76 -1.89 10.24
N LEU A 35 -8.76 -2.78 10.24
CA LEU A 35 -8.96 -4.23 10.34
C LEU A 35 -9.57 -4.60 11.70
N GLU A 36 -8.99 -4.11 12.81
CA GLU A 36 -9.48 -4.36 14.17
C GLU A 36 -10.94 -3.91 14.36
N ARG A 37 -11.31 -2.80 13.73
CA ARG A 37 -12.68 -2.26 13.76
C ARG A 37 -13.65 -2.94 12.77
N GLY A 38 -13.19 -3.91 12.00
CA GLY A 38 -13.99 -4.62 10.98
C GLY A 38 -14.30 -3.80 9.73
N VAL A 39 -13.70 -2.61 9.58
CA VAL A 39 -13.82 -1.78 8.35
C VAL A 39 -13.05 -2.43 7.20
N LEU A 40 -11.91 -3.05 7.51
CA LEU A 40 -11.13 -3.86 6.57
C LEU A 40 -11.13 -5.33 6.96
N THR A 41 -10.92 -6.17 5.96
CA THR A 41 -10.61 -7.60 6.14
C THR A 41 -9.11 -7.85 5.95
N ALA A 42 -8.62 -9.04 6.30
CA ALA A 42 -7.23 -9.42 6.06
C ALA A 42 -6.83 -9.32 4.58
N ARG A 43 -7.68 -9.80 3.66
CA ARG A 43 -7.49 -9.58 2.21
C ARG A 43 -7.49 -8.11 1.84
N GLY A 44 -8.19 -7.31 2.63
CA GLY A 44 -8.16 -5.87 2.51
C GLY A 44 -6.81 -5.26 2.83
N ILE A 45 -6.19 -5.66 3.94
CA ILE A 45 -4.82 -5.24 4.28
C ILE A 45 -3.87 -5.59 3.14
N ASP A 46 -3.92 -6.82 2.63
CA ASP A 46 -3.08 -7.25 1.51
C ASP A 46 -3.27 -6.34 0.28
N ARG A 47 -4.51 -5.93 -0.01
CA ARG A 47 -4.81 -5.02 -1.12
C ARG A 47 -4.30 -3.61 -0.89
N VAL A 48 -4.40 -3.09 0.34
CA VAL A 48 -3.87 -1.77 0.70
C VAL A 48 -2.36 -1.75 0.55
N LEU A 49 -1.67 -2.72 1.14
CA LEU A 49 -0.21 -2.82 1.05
C LEU A 49 0.26 -2.95 -0.40
N ARG A 50 -0.44 -3.75 -1.22
CA ARG A 50 -0.13 -3.86 -2.66
C ARG A 50 -0.26 -2.52 -3.39
N VAL A 51 -1.35 -1.79 -3.18
CA VAL A 51 -1.56 -0.49 -3.82
C VAL A 51 -0.54 0.54 -3.31
N ALA A 52 -0.22 0.50 -2.02
CA ALA A 52 0.80 1.36 -1.43
C ALA A 52 2.18 1.13 -2.08
N TRP A 53 2.54 -0.12 -2.41
CA TRP A 53 3.73 -0.42 -3.22
C TRP A 53 3.67 0.18 -4.61
N THR A 54 2.53 0.11 -5.30
CA THR A 54 2.37 0.80 -6.59
C THR A 54 2.53 2.31 -6.45
N VAL A 55 1.99 2.93 -5.40
CA VAL A 55 2.14 4.36 -5.15
C VAL A 55 3.61 4.71 -4.88
N ALA A 56 4.27 3.96 -3.99
CA ALA A 56 5.69 4.12 -3.68
C ALA A 56 6.56 4.01 -4.94
N ASP A 57 6.33 3.00 -5.77
CA ASP A 57 7.06 2.81 -7.04
C ASP A 57 6.88 4.01 -7.99
N LEU A 58 5.66 4.56 -8.07
CA LEU A 58 5.35 5.72 -8.93
C LEU A 58 5.96 7.03 -8.39
N LEU A 59 6.14 7.14 -7.06
CA LEU A 59 6.76 8.30 -6.41
C LEU A 59 8.27 8.15 -6.21
N GLY A 60 8.85 7.00 -6.57
CA GLY A 60 10.27 6.72 -6.41
C GLY A 60 10.70 6.44 -4.96
N HIS A 61 9.78 6.02 -4.10
CA HIS A 61 10.08 5.62 -2.72
C HIS A 61 10.63 4.18 -2.69
N ASP A 62 11.67 3.94 -1.87
CA ASP A 62 12.26 2.60 -1.69
C ASP A 62 11.30 1.59 -1.04
N ARG A 63 10.35 2.08 -0.25
CA ARG A 63 9.29 1.30 0.40
C ARG A 63 8.11 2.21 0.77
N PRO A 64 6.88 1.68 0.88
CA PRO A 64 5.72 2.50 1.21
C PRO A 64 5.84 3.17 2.56
N ASP A 65 5.58 4.47 2.61
CA ASP A 65 5.46 5.24 3.84
C ASP A 65 3.97 5.46 4.23
N ALA A 66 3.75 6.26 5.27
CA ALA A 66 2.40 6.54 5.75
C ALA A 66 1.54 7.31 4.72
N GLY A 67 2.15 8.17 3.89
CA GLY A 67 1.48 8.90 2.83
C GLY A 67 1.03 7.97 1.70
N ASP A 68 1.90 7.05 1.29
CA ASP A 68 1.59 6.04 0.27
C ASP A 68 0.43 5.14 0.70
N VAL A 69 0.45 4.70 1.97
CA VAL A 69 -0.62 3.87 2.55
C VAL A 69 -1.92 4.66 2.69
N ALA A 70 -1.86 5.93 3.11
CA ALA A 70 -3.04 6.79 3.22
C ALA A 70 -3.69 7.03 1.85
N LEU A 71 -2.89 7.23 0.79
CA LEU A 71 -3.40 7.31 -0.58
C LEU A 71 -4.03 5.98 -1.02
N ALA A 72 -3.36 4.86 -0.76
CA ALA A 72 -3.89 3.53 -1.08
C ALA A 72 -5.22 3.24 -0.38
N LEU A 73 -5.36 3.63 0.89
CA LEU A 73 -6.60 3.55 1.63
C LEU A 73 -7.68 4.46 1.01
N GLN A 74 -7.35 5.70 0.65
CA GLN A 74 -8.28 6.64 0.00
C GLN A 74 -8.81 6.08 -1.33
N LEU A 75 -7.90 5.60 -2.19
CA LEU A 75 -8.23 4.94 -3.46
C LEU A 75 -9.16 3.74 -3.28
N ARG A 76 -8.97 2.99 -2.19
CA ARG A 76 -9.74 1.77 -1.93
C ARG A 76 -11.11 2.02 -1.31
N THR A 77 -11.21 2.96 -0.38
CA THR A 77 -12.46 3.23 0.35
C THR A 77 -13.29 4.34 -0.29
N GLY A 78 -12.72 5.14 -1.19
CA GLY A 78 -13.34 6.34 -1.73
C GLY A 78 -13.52 7.46 -0.69
N ILE A 79 -12.92 7.31 0.49
CA ILE A 79 -13.01 8.28 1.59
C ILE A 79 -11.79 9.19 1.52
N PRO A 80 -11.97 10.51 1.34
CA PRO A 80 -10.87 11.47 1.35
C PRO A 80 -10.11 11.43 2.68
N ARG A 81 -8.78 11.32 2.61
CA ARG A 81 -7.86 11.38 3.76
C ARG A 81 -6.95 12.61 3.71
N GLY A 82 -7.24 13.56 2.83
CA GLY A 82 -6.41 14.76 2.63
C GLY A 82 -5.11 14.48 1.90
N VAL A 83 -4.90 13.27 1.36
CA VAL A 83 -3.75 12.95 0.53
C VAL A 83 -4.05 13.37 -0.91
N PRO A 84 -3.21 14.22 -1.53
CA PRO A 84 -3.40 14.63 -2.92
C PRO A 84 -3.39 13.42 -3.87
N MET A 85 -4.31 13.41 -4.83
CA MET A 85 -4.38 12.39 -5.89
C MET A 85 -3.36 12.63 -7.02
N ALA A 86 -2.48 13.62 -6.88
CA ALA A 86 -1.55 14.03 -7.93
C ALA A 86 -0.38 13.03 -8.05
N ILE A 87 -0.60 11.94 -8.79
CA ILE A 87 0.44 10.94 -9.13
C ILE A 87 1.26 11.43 -10.34
N GLY A 88 1.61 12.71 -10.38
CA GLY A 88 2.21 13.30 -11.57
C GLY A 88 2.72 14.71 -11.34
N ALA A 89 3.93 14.80 -10.79
CA ALA A 89 4.88 15.91 -11.02
C ALA A 89 6.27 15.47 -10.52
N LEU A 90 6.79 14.37 -11.07
CA LEU A 90 8.23 14.11 -11.04
C LEU A 90 8.66 14.13 -12.51
N ALA A 91 9.05 15.33 -12.94
CA ALA A 91 9.86 15.55 -14.14
C ALA A 91 11.33 15.54 -13.73
#